data_AF-A0A8S0FHC9-F1
#
_entry.id   AF-A0A8S0FHC9-F1
#
_cell.length_a   1.000
_cell.length_b   1.000
_cell.length_c   1.000
_cell.angle_alpha   90.00
_cell.angle_beta   90.00
_cell.angle_gamma   90.00
#
_symmetry.space_group_name_H-M   'P 1'
#
loop_
_entity.id
_entity.type
_entity.pdbx_description
1 polymer ?
#
loop_
_entity_poly.entity_id
_entity_poly.type
_entity_poly.pdbx_seq_one_letter_code
_entity_poly.pdbx_strand_id
1 'polypeptide(L)'
;MEQVVIVDAIRTPMGRSKGGAFRNVRAEDLSAHLMRSLLARNPALEAAALDDIYWGCVQQTLEQGFNIARNAALLAEVPHSVPAVTVNRLCGSSMQALHDAARMIMTGDAQACLVGGVEHMGHVPMSHGVDFHPGLSRNVAKAAGMMGLTAEMLARMHGISREMHRMPLPRGHTPARGPPRSQAHLKMKSSRPVVTMPTAY
;
A
#
# COMPACT_ATOMS: atom_id res chain seq x y z
N MET A 1 24.87 6.82 -9.19
CA MET A 1 23.58 6.30 -8.68
C MET A 1 23.40 6.86 -7.29
N GLU A 2 22.31 7.60 -7.10
CA GLU A 2 21.93 8.12 -5.80
C GLU A 2 21.56 6.98 -4.83
N GLN A 3 21.85 7.16 -3.55
CA GLN A 3 21.39 6.23 -2.51
C GLN A 3 19.99 6.63 -2.05
N VAL A 4 19.05 5.71 -2.16
CA VAL A 4 17.66 5.91 -1.71
C VAL A 4 17.55 5.62 -0.22
N VAL A 5 16.92 6.52 0.54
CA VAL A 5 16.61 6.29 1.95
C VAL A 5 15.11 6.45 2.22
N ILE A 6 14.61 5.69 3.20
CA ILE A 6 13.27 5.88 3.74
C ILE A 6 13.36 6.85 4.91
N VAL A 7 12.68 7.99 4.82
CA VAL A 7 12.73 9.04 5.86
C VAL A 7 11.65 8.85 6.92
N ASP A 8 10.44 8.50 6.50
CA ASP A 8 9.31 8.27 7.40
C ASP A 8 8.36 7.20 6.82
N ALA A 9 7.67 6.50 7.71
CA ALA A 9 6.72 5.47 7.35
C ALA A 9 5.56 5.41 8.35
N ILE A 10 4.33 5.46 7.83
CA ILE A 10 3.10 5.44 8.62
C ILE A 10 2.04 4.54 7.98
N ARG A 11 0.97 4.22 8.71
CA ARG A 11 -0.16 3.47 8.18
C ARG A 11 -1.44 3.80 8.94
N THR A 12 -2.58 3.50 8.33
CA THR A 12 -3.86 3.47 9.06
C THR A 12 -3.89 2.28 10.03
N PRO A 13 -4.78 2.30 11.04
CA PRO A 13 -5.27 1.06 11.66
C PRO A 13 -5.84 0.12 10.58
N MET A 14 -5.79 -1.21 10.79
CA MET A 14 -6.43 -2.15 9.86
C MET A 14 -7.91 -2.30 10.23
N GLY A 15 -8.81 -1.76 9.41
CA GLY A 15 -10.26 -1.86 9.62
C GLY A 15 -10.81 -3.21 9.19
N ARG A 16 -11.75 -3.79 9.95
CA ARG A 16 -12.52 -4.95 9.45
C ARG A 16 -13.41 -4.51 8.30
N SER A 17 -13.29 -5.12 7.12
CA SER A 17 -14.07 -4.72 5.94
C SER A 17 -15.58 -4.85 6.14
N LYS A 18 -16.04 -5.95 6.76
CA LYS A 18 -17.46 -6.18 7.07
C LYS A 18 -17.89 -5.42 8.32
N GLY A 19 -18.51 -4.25 8.12
CA GLY A 19 -19.10 -3.45 9.20
C GLY A 19 -18.09 -2.84 10.18
N GLY A 20 -16.82 -2.74 9.82
CA GLY A 20 -15.79 -2.21 10.71
C GLY A 20 -15.68 -0.69 10.69
N ALA A 21 -14.51 -0.23 11.12
CA ALA A 21 -14.24 1.17 11.44
C ALA A 21 -14.37 2.12 10.25
N PHE A 22 -13.96 1.68 9.05
CA PHE A 22 -13.91 2.55 7.86
C PHE A 22 -15.10 2.40 6.91
N ARG A 23 -16.17 1.71 7.30
CA ARG A 23 -17.37 1.48 6.44
C ARG A 23 -18.05 2.75 5.90
N ASN A 24 -17.72 3.92 6.45
CA ASN A 24 -18.25 5.23 6.09
C ASN A 24 -17.14 6.19 5.66
N VAL A 25 -15.93 5.68 5.36
CA VAL A 25 -14.76 6.47 4.97
C VAL A 25 -14.31 5.98 3.60
N ARG A 26 -14.14 6.89 2.64
CA ARG A 26 -13.77 6.50 1.27
C ARG A 26 -12.27 6.19 1.17
N ALA A 27 -11.90 5.38 0.18
CA ALA A 27 -10.52 4.99 -0.09
C ALA A 27 -9.60 6.20 -0.34
N GLU A 28 -10.06 7.20 -1.10
CA GLU A 28 -9.26 8.40 -1.32
C GLU A 28 -9.06 9.23 -0.05
N ASP A 29 -10.03 9.28 0.87
CA ASP A 29 -9.88 9.95 2.18
C ASP A 29 -8.86 9.24 3.07
N LEU A 30 -8.86 7.90 3.10
CA LEU A 30 -7.85 7.13 3.83
C LEU A 30 -6.44 7.42 3.31
N SER A 31 -6.31 7.51 1.98
CA SER A 31 -5.04 7.81 1.33
C SER A 31 -4.60 9.25 1.59
N ALA A 32 -5.51 10.20 1.41
CA ALA A 32 -5.27 11.62 1.63
C ALA A 32 -4.87 11.91 3.08
N HIS A 33 -5.51 11.23 4.04
CA HIS A 33 -5.15 11.32 5.45
C HIS A 33 -3.68 10.95 5.69
N LEU A 34 -3.18 9.87 5.08
CA LEU A 34 -1.78 9.48 5.25
C LEU A 34 -0.82 10.42 4.53
N MET A 35 -1.16 10.88 3.32
CA MET A 35 -0.34 11.86 2.58
C MET A 35 -0.17 13.15 3.39
N ARG A 36 -1.29 13.72 3.87
CA ARG A 36 -1.31 14.91 4.73
C ARG A 36 -0.55 14.68 6.03
N SER A 37 -0.73 13.53 6.66
CA SER A 37 -0.05 13.20 7.92
C SER A 37 1.46 13.10 7.75
N LEU A 38 1.95 12.52 6.66
CA LEU A 38 3.39 12.47 6.39
C LEU A 38 3.99 13.84 6.17
N LEU A 39 3.38 14.66 5.33
CA LEU A 39 3.84 16.03 5.11
C LEU A 39 3.85 16.83 6.42
N ALA A 40 2.78 16.73 7.22
CA ALA A 40 2.70 17.41 8.52
C ALA A 40 3.78 16.96 9.52
N ARG A 41 4.18 15.68 9.48
CA ARG A 41 5.24 15.12 10.34
C ARG A 41 6.64 15.52 9.90
N ASN A 42 6.80 15.95 8.65
CA ASN A 42 8.08 16.26 8.04
C ASN A 42 8.08 17.71 7.54
N PRO A 43 8.01 18.72 8.44
CA PRO A 43 7.87 20.13 8.06
C PRO A 43 9.09 20.70 7.30
N ALA A 44 10.21 19.97 7.27
CA ALA A 44 11.38 20.32 6.47
C ALA A 44 11.23 19.97 4.98
N LEU A 45 10.20 19.18 4.62
CA LEU A 45 9.89 18.83 3.24
C LEU A 45 8.76 19.73 2.73
N GLU A 46 9.08 20.62 1.79
CA GLU A 46 8.08 21.36 1.04
C GLU A 46 7.28 20.41 0.15
N ALA A 47 5.95 20.45 0.23
CA ALA A 47 5.09 19.54 -0.56
C ALA A 47 5.30 19.68 -2.07
N ALA A 48 5.65 20.89 -2.54
CA ALA A 48 5.96 21.17 -3.94
C ALA A 48 7.31 20.57 -4.41
N ALA A 49 8.15 20.11 -3.49
CA ALA A 49 9.42 19.45 -3.80
C ALA A 49 9.28 17.95 -4.05
N LEU A 50 8.06 17.39 -3.94
CA LEU A 50 7.78 16.03 -4.38
C LEU A 50 7.80 15.98 -5.91
N ASP A 51 8.61 15.08 -6.46
CA ASP A 51 8.72 14.89 -7.91
C ASP A 51 7.65 13.94 -8.44
N ASP A 52 7.18 12.99 -7.61
CA ASP A 52 6.10 12.07 -7.96
C ASP A 52 5.49 11.36 -6.73
N ILE A 53 4.31 10.79 -6.93
CA ILE A 53 3.59 9.97 -5.96
C ILE A 53 3.23 8.62 -6.57
N TYR A 54 3.75 7.53 -6.01
CA TYR A 54 3.44 6.17 -6.45
C TYR A 54 2.50 5.50 -5.44
N TRP A 55 1.30 5.09 -5.87
CA TRP A 55 0.29 4.51 -4.98
C TRP A 55 -0.22 3.16 -5.48
N GLY A 56 -0.03 2.10 -4.69
CA GLY A 56 -0.54 0.78 -5.02
C GLY A 56 -2.04 0.65 -4.78
N CYS A 57 -2.79 0.15 -5.76
CA CYS A 57 -4.20 -0.20 -5.61
C CYS A 57 -4.58 -1.31 -6.59
N VAL A 58 -5.28 -2.35 -6.13
CA VAL A 58 -5.63 -3.52 -6.95
C VAL A 58 -6.96 -3.30 -7.66
N GLN A 59 -8.04 -3.06 -6.92
CA GLN A 59 -9.38 -2.93 -7.51
C GLN A 59 -9.66 -1.49 -7.94
N GLN A 60 -9.10 -1.06 -9.07
CA GLN A 60 -9.16 0.33 -9.54
C GLN A 60 -10.48 0.69 -10.26
N THR A 61 -11.58 0.59 -9.53
CA THR A 61 -12.92 0.97 -9.98
C THR A 61 -13.69 1.63 -8.82
N LEU A 62 -14.86 2.18 -9.11
CA LEU A 62 -15.66 2.95 -8.15
C LEU A 62 -14.79 4.06 -7.51
N GLU A 63 -14.74 4.14 -6.18
CA GLU A 63 -13.93 5.14 -5.46
C GLU A 63 -12.42 4.97 -5.64
N GLN A 64 -11.95 3.79 -6.04
CA GLN A 64 -10.54 3.50 -6.27
C GLN A 64 -10.12 3.68 -7.74
N GLY A 65 -11.06 4.06 -8.60
CA GLY A 65 -10.82 4.26 -10.03
C GLY A 65 -10.17 5.60 -10.35
N PHE A 66 -9.96 5.82 -11.65
CA PHE A 66 -9.53 7.10 -12.21
C PHE A 66 -8.29 7.71 -11.53
N ASN A 67 -7.25 6.89 -11.36
CA ASN A 67 -5.99 7.25 -10.69
C ASN A 67 -6.18 7.78 -9.25
N ILE A 68 -6.52 6.87 -8.32
CA ILE A 68 -6.70 7.20 -6.91
C ILE A 68 -5.49 7.90 -6.27
N ALA A 69 -4.26 7.62 -6.73
CA ALA A 69 -3.06 8.34 -6.28
C ALA A 69 -3.22 9.86 -6.45
N ARG A 70 -3.67 10.29 -7.63
CA ARG A 70 -3.88 11.70 -7.95
C ARG A 70 -5.07 12.28 -7.20
N ASN A 71 -6.18 11.55 -7.13
CA ASN A 71 -7.38 12.01 -6.44
C ASN A 71 -7.11 12.23 -4.94
N ALA A 72 -6.40 11.29 -4.31
CA ALA A 72 -5.99 11.39 -2.92
C ALA A 72 -4.99 12.53 -2.68
N ALA A 73 -4.02 12.73 -3.58
CA ALA A 73 -3.06 13.82 -3.47
C ALA A 73 -3.74 15.21 -3.51
N LEU A 74 -4.72 15.39 -4.41
CA LEU A 74 -5.50 16.62 -4.49
C LEU A 74 -6.36 16.85 -3.24
N LEU A 75 -6.98 15.80 -2.68
CA LEU A 75 -7.70 15.87 -1.40
C LEU A 75 -6.79 16.14 -0.20
N ALA A 76 -5.53 15.70 -0.27
CA ALA A 76 -4.50 16.01 0.71
C ALA A 76 -3.91 17.42 0.54
N GLU A 77 -4.39 18.19 -0.44
CA GLU A 77 -3.91 19.54 -0.78
C GLU A 77 -2.41 19.55 -1.16
N VAL A 78 -1.91 18.44 -1.71
CA VAL A 78 -0.60 18.42 -2.37
C VAL A 78 -0.68 19.31 -3.62
N PRO A 79 0.33 20.16 -3.88
CA PRO A 79 0.31 21.04 -5.04
C PRO A 79 0.02 20.29 -6.34
N HIS A 80 -0.86 20.84 -7.17
CA HIS A 80 -1.28 20.20 -8.41
C HIS A 80 -0.13 20.00 -9.42
N SER A 81 1.01 20.66 -9.23
CA SER A 81 2.23 20.45 -10.02
C SER A 81 2.89 19.09 -9.77
N VAL A 82 2.66 18.48 -8.60
CA VAL A 82 3.22 17.16 -8.24
C VAL A 82 2.44 16.08 -8.99
N PRO A 83 3.06 15.27 -9.86
CA PRO A 83 2.37 14.17 -10.52
C PRO A 83 2.07 13.02 -9.54
N ALA A 84 1.22 12.10 -9.98
CA ALA A 84 0.88 10.91 -9.20
C ALA A 84 0.41 9.78 -10.11
N VAL A 85 0.81 8.55 -9.79
CA VAL A 85 0.47 7.33 -10.53
C VAL A 85 -0.02 6.23 -9.60
N THR A 86 -1.08 5.54 -10.04
CA THR A 86 -1.60 4.34 -9.38
C THR A 86 -1.01 3.09 -10.02
N VAL A 87 -0.43 2.20 -9.20
CA VAL A 87 0.28 0.99 -9.65
C VAL A 87 -0.52 -0.25 -9.30
N ASN A 88 -0.57 -1.22 -10.21
CA ASN A 88 -1.17 -2.53 -9.97
C ASN A 88 -0.19 -3.67 -10.24
N ARG A 89 0.22 -4.35 -9.18
CA ARG A 89 0.88 -5.67 -9.20
C ARG A 89 0.19 -6.59 -8.19
N LEU A 90 -1.14 -6.59 -8.17
CA LEU A 90 -1.96 -7.33 -7.20
C LEU A 90 -1.46 -7.06 -5.76
N CYS A 91 -1.29 -8.10 -4.92
CA CYS A 91 -0.81 -7.97 -3.55
C CYS A 91 0.53 -7.24 -3.40
N GLY A 92 1.35 -7.17 -4.47
CA GLY A 92 2.64 -6.50 -4.49
C GLY A 92 2.60 -5.03 -4.94
N SER A 93 1.42 -4.43 -5.10
CA SER A 93 1.28 -3.11 -5.74
C SER A 93 2.04 -1.98 -5.05
N SER A 94 1.94 -1.85 -3.71
CA SER A 94 2.64 -0.80 -2.96
C SER A 94 4.15 -1.07 -2.85
N MET A 95 4.57 -2.33 -2.86
CA MET A 95 5.99 -2.68 -2.95
C MET A 95 6.55 -2.38 -4.35
N GLN A 96 5.75 -2.56 -5.40
CA GLN A 96 6.12 -2.14 -6.75
C GLN A 96 6.24 -0.61 -6.83
N ALA A 97 5.28 0.12 -6.26
CA ALA A 97 5.33 1.57 -6.13
C ALA A 97 6.65 2.04 -5.47
N LEU A 98 7.09 1.35 -4.41
CA LEU A 98 8.40 1.59 -3.80
C LEU A 98 9.55 1.37 -4.77
N HIS A 99 9.57 0.24 -5.46
CA HIS A 99 10.66 -0.07 -6.38
C HIS A 99 10.74 0.92 -7.53
N ASP A 100 9.61 1.40 -8.04
CA ASP A 100 9.58 2.35 -9.14
C ASP A 100 10.02 3.75 -8.70
N ALA A 101 9.54 4.24 -7.55
CA ALA A 101 10.02 5.48 -6.96
C ALA A 101 11.52 5.44 -6.62
N ALA A 102 11.99 4.33 -6.04
CA ALA A 102 13.40 4.15 -5.74
C ALA A 102 14.26 4.19 -7.01
N ARG A 103 13.81 3.56 -8.10
CA ARG A 103 14.51 3.62 -9.40
C ARG A 103 14.55 5.04 -9.95
N MET A 104 13.43 5.77 -9.91
CA MET A 104 13.35 7.16 -10.36
C MET A 104 14.35 8.06 -9.62
N ILE A 105 14.53 7.82 -8.32
CA ILE A 105 15.57 8.49 -7.53
C ILE A 105 16.98 8.04 -7.93
N MET A 106 17.21 6.73 -8.07
CA MET A 106 18.53 6.18 -8.42
C MET A 106 19.03 6.67 -9.78
N THR A 107 18.13 6.89 -10.74
CA THR A 107 18.42 7.43 -12.08
C THR A 107 18.61 8.95 -12.09
N GLY A 108 18.25 9.63 -11.00
CA GLY A 108 18.35 11.09 -10.87
C GLY A 108 17.15 11.85 -11.44
N ASP A 109 16.09 11.15 -11.86
CA ASP A 109 14.85 11.75 -12.37
C ASP A 109 13.96 12.31 -11.26
N ALA A 110 14.21 11.90 -10.01
CA ALA A 110 13.56 12.43 -8.81
C ALA A 110 14.57 12.59 -7.66
N GLN A 111 14.24 13.46 -6.72
CA GLN A 111 14.91 13.66 -5.44
C GLN A 111 14.02 13.26 -4.27
N ALA A 112 12.70 13.45 -4.38
CA ALA A 112 11.75 13.06 -3.35
C ALA A 112 10.46 12.47 -3.94
N CYS A 113 10.07 11.30 -3.44
CA CYS A 113 8.83 10.64 -3.83
C CYS A 113 8.00 10.25 -2.60
N LEU A 114 6.68 10.23 -2.77
CA LEU A 114 5.75 9.69 -1.78
C LEU A 114 5.21 8.34 -2.28
N VAL A 115 5.29 7.30 -1.45
CA VAL A 115 5.10 5.91 -1.90
C VAL A 115 4.15 5.17 -0.98
N GLY A 116 3.01 4.73 -1.48
CA GLY A 116 2.08 4.01 -0.63
C GLY A 116 1.13 3.08 -1.35
N GLY A 117 -0.04 2.92 -0.76
CA GLY A 117 -1.14 2.18 -1.37
C GLY A 117 -2.39 2.20 -0.51
N VAL A 118 -3.49 1.78 -1.12
CA VAL A 118 -4.81 1.68 -0.49
C VAL A 118 -5.60 0.52 -1.08
N GLU A 119 -6.37 -0.17 -0.23
CA GLU A 119 -7.36 -1.15 -0.66
C GLU A 119 -8.58 -1.17 0.27
N HIS A 120 -9.67 -0.53 -0.13
CA HIS A 120 -10.92 -0.49 0.61
C HIS A 120 -11.84 -1.66 0.23
N MET A 121 -11.47 -2.87 0.65
CA MET A 121 -12.20 -4.11 0.33
C MET A 121 -13.65 -4.15 0.83
N GLY A 122 -14.02 -3.26 1.78
CA GLY A 122 -15.39 -3.12 2.26
C GLY A 122 -16.31 -2.40 1.26
N HIS A 123 -15.76 -1.51 0.44
CA HIS A 123 -16.51 -0.76 -0.60
C HIS A 123 -16.30 -1.36 -1.98
N VAL A 124 -15.08 -1.84 -2.26
CA VAL A 124 -14.73 -2.49 -3.53
C VAL A 124 -14.23 -3.91 -3.23
N PRO A 125 -15.14 -4.90 -3.11
CA PRO A 125 -14.75 -6.30 -2.89
C PRO A 125 -13.88 -6.83 -4.04
N MET A 126 -12.99 -7.79 -3.73
CA MET A 126 -12.14 -8.44 -4.74
C MET A 126 -12.91 -9.18 -5.84
N SER A 127 -14.17 -9.56 -5.58
CA SER A 127 -15.05 -10.20 -6.56
C SER A 127 -15.81 -9.21 -7.44
N HIS A 128 -15.73 -7.91 -7.16
CA HIS A 128 -16.43 -6.88 -7.92
C HIS A 128 -15.81 -6.71 -9.30
N GLY A 129 -16.63 -6.78 -10.36
CA GLY A 129 -16.18 -6.57 -11.73
C GLY A 129 -15.22 -7.63 -12.27
N VAL A 130 -15.19 -8.82 -11.65
CA VAL A 130 -14.34 -9.93 -12.14
C VAL A 130 -14.93 -10.51 -13.41
N ASP A 131 -14.22 -10.30 -14.52
CA ASP A 131 -14.50 -10.90 -15.83
C ASP A 131 -13.19 -11.44 -16.43
N PHE A 132 -12.81 -12.64 -16.01
CA PHE A 132 -11.57 -13.26 -16.49
C PHE A 132 -11.78 -13.86 -17.88
N HIS A 133 -10.87 -13.52 -18.80
CA HIS A 133 -10.87 -14.07 -20.15
C HIS A 133 -10.90 -15.62 -20.14
N PRO A 134 -11.89 -16.29 -20.77
CA PRO A 134 -12.05 -17.75 -20.69
C PRO A 134 -10.81 -18.53 -21.15
N GLY A 135 -10.03 -17.97 -22.07
CA GLY A 135 -8.76 -18.55 -22.54
C GLY A 135 -7.72 -18.79 -21.44
N LEU A 136 -7.81 -18.11 -20.28
CA LEU A 136 -6.94 -18.40 -19.13
C LEU A 136 -7.09 -19.86 -18.67
N SER A 137 -8.29 -20.44 -18.78
CA SER A 137 -8.54 -21.84 -18.39
C SER A 137 -7.82 -22.89 -19.26
N ARG A 138 -7.27 -22.51 -20.42
CA ARG A 138 -6.53 -23.41 -21.31
C ARG A 138 -5.11 -23.69 -20.80
N ASN A 139 -4.46 -22.67 -20.23
CA ASN A 139 -3.04 -22.70 -19.88
C ASN A 139 -2.79 -22.52 -18.39
N VAL A 140 -3.79 -22.07 -17.64
CA VAL A 140 -3.67 -21.78 -16.21
C VAL A 140 -4.54 -22.76 -15.44
N ALA A 141 -4.01 -23.32 -14.35
CA ALA A 141 -4.77 -24.17 -13.46
C ALA A 141 -6.03 -23.44 -12.99
N LYS A 142 -7.19 -24.12 -13.02
CA LYS A 142 -8.48 -23.55 -12.57
C LYS A 142 -8.40 -22.97 -11.13
N ALA A 143 -7.53 -23.54 -10.30
CA ALA A 143 -7.31 -23.10 -8.93
C ALA A 143 -6.48 -21.80 -8.80
N ALA A 144 -5.77 -21.35 -9.84
CA ALA A 144 -4.84 -20.22 -9.74
C ALA A 144 -5.52 -18.88 -9.41
N GLY A 145 -6.80 -18.71 -9.77
CA GLY A 145 -7.60 -17.56 -9.37
C GLY A 145 -8.20 -17.66 -7.97
N MET A 146 -7.99 -18.78 -7.27
CA MET A 146 -8.58 -19.09 -5.97
C MET A 146 -7.49 -19.27 -4.92
N MET A 147 -7.10 -18.16 -4.28
CA MET A 147 -5.97 -18.14 -3.34
C MET A 147 -6.09 -19.16 -2.19
N GLY A 148 -7.31 -19.49 -1.76
CA GLY A 148 -7.53 -20.53 -0.75
C GLY A 148 -7.12 -21.94 -1.23
N LEU A 149 -7.37 -22.27 -2.50
CA LEU A 149 -6.98 -23.57 -3.06
C LEU A 149 -5.47 -23.64 -3.30
N THR A 150 -4.85 -22.56 -3.78
CA THR A 150 -3.40 -22.53 -3.96
C THR A 150 -2.66 -22.60 -2.62
N ALA A 151 -3.19 -21.96 -1.56
CA ALA A 151 -2.64 -22.07 -0.21
C ALA A 151 -2.74 -23.50 0.33
N GLU A 152 -3.90 -24.16 0.15
CA GLU A 152 -4.10 -25.55 0.56
C GLU A 152 -3.19 -26.52 -0.21
N MET A 153 -2.94 -26.28 -1.49
CA MET A 153 -1.98 -27.06 -2.28
C MET A 153 -0.57 -26.98 -1.67
N LEU A 154 -0.09 -25.78 -1.35
CA LEU A 154 1.21 -25.61 -0.69
C LEU A 154 1.26 -26.30 0.67
N ALA A 155 0.18 -26.18 1.46
CA ALA A 155 0.09 -26.86 2.75
C ALA A 155 0.24 -28.38 2.59
N ARG A 156 -0.44 -28.97 1.59
CA ARG A 156 -0.33 -30.42 1.30
C ARG A 156 1.05 -30.82 0.80
N MET A 157 1.64 -30.04 -0.10
CA MET A 157 2.99 -30.31 -0.65
C MET A 157 4.06 -30.33 0.44
N HIS A 158 3.91 -29.49 1.46
CA HIS A 158 4.89 -29.34 2.54
C HIS A 158 4.46 -30.04 3.85
N GLY A 159 3.40 -30.85 3.83
CA GLY A 159 2.93 -31.59 5.00
C GLY A 159 2.49 -30.69 6.16
N ILE A 160 2.02 -29.46 5.89
CA ILE A 160 1.58 -28.51 6.91
C ILE A 160 0.20 -28.91 7.42
N SER A 161 0.13 -29.39 8.66
CA SER A 161 -1.10 -29.85 9.27
C SER A 161 -2.00 -28.70 9.74
N ARG A 162 -3.28 -28.99 9.99
CA ARG A 162 -4.22 -28.03 10.59
C ARG A 162 -3.76 -27.52 11.96
N GLU A 163 -3.06 -28.36 12.72
CA GLU A 163 -2.48 -27.99 14.01
C GLU A 163 -1.34 -26.99 13.83
N MET A 164 -0.48 -27.18 12.84
CA MET A 164 0.59 -26.24 12.48
C MET A 164 0.02 -24.86 12.09
N HIS A 165 -1.11 -24.81 11.36
CA HIS A 165 -1.80 -23.55 11.07
C HIS A 165 -2.37 -22.84 12.31
N ARG A 166 -2.63 -23.60 13.38
CA ARG A 166 -3.19 -23.08 14.65
C ARG A 166 -2.12 -22.80 15.70
N MET A 167 -0.87 -23.21 15.45
CA MET A 167 0.21 -22.95 16.38
C MET A 167 0.38 -21.43 16.54
N PRO A 168 0.40 -20.92 17.78
CA PRO A 168 0.69 -19.51 17.99
C PRO A 168 2.08 -19.20 17.42
N LEU A 169 2.19 -18.10 16.69
CA LEU A 169 3.49 -17.61 16.21
C LEU A 169 4.47 -17.54 17.40
N PRO A 170 5.73 -17.99 17.23
CA PRO A 170 6.70 -18.05 18.32
C PRO A 170 6.78 -16.69 19.06
N ARG A 171 6.80 -16.79 20.40
CA ARG A 171 6.58 -15.69 21.35
C ARG A 171 7.41 -14.44 20.99
N GLY A 172 6.69 -13.40 20.60
CA GLY A 172 7.18 -12.10 20.13
C GLY A 172 6.04 -11.31 19.46
N HIS A 173 5.04 -12.03 18.93
CA HIS A 173 3.77 -11.49 18.48
C HIS A 173 2.66 -11.86 19.48
N THR A 174 2.48 -11.05 20.51
CA THR A 174 1.16 -10.97 21.17
C THR A 174 0.14 -10.63 20.07
N PRO A 175 -1.04 -11.30 19.98
CA PRO A 175 -2.11 -10.80 19.13
C PRO A 175 -2.31 -9.32 19.46
N ALA A 176 -2.43 -8.45 18.46
CA ALA A 176 -2.55 -7.00 18.63
C ALA A 176 -3.80 -6.62 19.45
N ARG A 177 -3.72 -6.79 20.77
CA ARG A 177 -4.72 -6.46 21.80
C ARG A 177 -4.17 -5.39 22.75
N GLY A 178 -3.39 -4.44 22.23
CA GLY A 178 -2.86 -3.32 23.00
C GLY A 178 -2.76 -2.05 22.16
N PRO A 179 -2.81 -0.85 22.78
CA PRO A 179 -2.70 0.42 22.07
C PRO A 179 -1.32 0.52 21.39
N PRO A 180 -1.22 1.19 20.22
CA PRO A 180 0.04 1.34 19.51
C PRO A 180 1.06 2.09 20.37
N ARG A 181 2.24 1.51 20.56
CA ARG A 181 3.38 2.18 21.20
C ARG A 181 3.87 3.31 20.28
N SER A 182 4.18 4.46 20.87
CA SER A 182 4.60 5.68 20.19
C SER A 182 5.87 5.47 19.36
N GLN A 183 5.90 6.12 18.19
CA GLN A 183 6.98 6.06 17.21
C GLN A 183 8.27 6.72 17.73
N ALA A 184 9.41 6.09 17.46
CA ALA A 184 10.73 6.65 17.71
C ALA A 184 11.02 7.79 16.72
N HIS A 185 11.43 8.95 17.23
CA HIS A 185 11.90 10.08 16.44
C HIS A 185 13.34 9.84 15.98
N LEU A 186 13.57 9.78 14.66
CA LEU A 186 14.91 9.81 14.08
C LEU A 186 15.25 11.26 13.70
N LYS A 187 16.30 11.83 14.29
CA LYS A 187 16.77 13.18 13.98
C LYS A 187 17.38 13.23 12.56
N MET A 188 16.87 14.13 11.72
CA MET A 188 17.44 14.43 10.41
C MET A 188 18.81 15.12 10.50
N LYS A 189 19.77 14.63 9.71
CA LYS A 189 20.88 15.41 9.16
C LYS A 189 21.09 15.01 7.68
N SER A 190 21.12 16.01 6.81
CA SER A 190 21.56 16.02 5.40
C SER A 190 20.54 15.80 4.28
N SER A 191 20.85 16.48 3.18
CA SER A 191 20.19 16.66 1.88
C SER A 191 20.17 15.40 1.00
N ARG A 192 19.75 14.25 1.55
CA ARG A 192 19.72 12.98 0.81
C ARG A 192 18.35 12.71 0.17
N PRO A 193 18.29 11.95 -0.93
CA PRO A 193 17.04 11.62 -1.63
C PRO A 193 16.08 10.77 -0.80
N VAL A 194 14.77 11.07 -0.86
CA VAL A 194 13.78 10.63 0.14
C VAL A 194 12.63 9.80 -0.44
N VAL A 195 12.36 8.66 0.20
CA VAL A 195 11.08 7.94 0.09
C VAL A 195 10.32 8.03 1.41
N THR A 196 9.04 8.40 1.34
CA THR A 196 8.12 8.29 2.49
C THR A 196 7.09 7.19 2.23
N MET A 197 6.81 6.36 3.24
CA MET A 197 5.95 5.18 3.11
C MET A 197 4.65 5.24 3.92
N PRO A 198 3.56 5.71 3.33
CA PRO A 198 2.22 5.48 3.89
C PRO A 198 1.59 4.17 3.37
N THR A 199 1.07 3.31 4.24
CA THR A 199 0.20 2.18 3.79
C THR A 199 -1.21 2.32 4.36
N ALA A 200 -2.20 2.53 3.50
CA ALA A 200 -3.61 2.40 3.86
C ALA A 200 -4.09 0.99 3.49
N TYR A 201 -4.86 0.37 4.39
CA TYR A 201 -5.63 -0.84 4.15
C TYR A 201 -7.04 -0.63 4.71
#